data_AF-A0A9E6D6T1-F1
#
_entry.id   AF-A0A9E6D6T1-F1
#
_cell.length_a   1.000
_cell.length_b   1.000
_cell.length_c   1.000
_cell.angle_alpha   90.00
_cell.angle_beta   90.00
_cell.angle_gamma   90.00
#
_symmetry.space_group_name_H-M   'P 1'
#
loop_
_entity.id
_entity.type
_entity.pdbx_description
1 polymer ?
#
loop_
_entity_poly.entity_id
_entity_poly.type
_entity_poly.pdbx_seq_one_letter_code
_entity_poly.pdbx_strand_id
1 'polypeptide(L)'
;MGAISTTSDVLDQALRSAGLEEAFDDRGVAYEDCPGCGATGGLKLSLARGRVHCGACGSEGPLLAYLREKAEAGEWNHEPYSEAEIIPMDPRPEPQPRPANDDAPSERAMTSLPVAIAEPLHVELVKEIVQEDPPRVTRADGATAASGRWGERIIISLLALVFLAAGLAAAALSGFANYQAFSAGVLDPTQARVWGWSGVIASVCSFGGFTFFWWHMSGRRLGEAMRSLVFALAGAGTSIAGTSLFMLNNAQQQDAQLAQTEQVQALREAEIADWTRQLQGIPADTRSIEGLEAYLAGVEAVGRTHQKPYRDAQNELGLARRRAMLEDKIAGARADLRQAAEASGLTLPAQSLPAWFFALMLELFSSQGTSIAFVSLLLLFGARSTAGPGPAERAEA
;
A
#
# COMPACT_ATOMS: atom_id res chain seq x y z
N MET A 1 -3.56 -0.28 14.48
CA MET A 1 -4.67 -1.08 15.04
C MET A 1 -5.37 -1.72 13.86
N GLY A 2 -5.04 -2.98 13.56
CA GLY A 2 -5.69 -3.71 12.46
C GLY A 2 -7.10 -4.10 12.89
N ALA A 3 -8.10 -3.73 12.09
CA ALA A 3 -9.44 -4.24 12.26
C ALA A 3 -9.39 -5.75 11.94
N ILE A 4 -9.55 -6.57 12.96
CA ILE A 4 -9.87 -7.99 12.78
C ILE A 4 -11.29 -7.97 12.21
N SER A 5 -11.41 -8.09 10.89
CA SER A 5 -12.72 -8.31 10.26
C SER A 5 -13.24 -9.62 10.83
N THR A 6 -14.28 -9.53 11.64
CA THR A 6 -14.93 -10.71 12.17
C THR A 6 -15.65 -11.40 11.01
N THR A 7 -15.81 -12.72 11.08
CA THR A 7 -16.61 -13.47 10.08
C THR A 7 -18.03 -12.92 9.91
N SER A 8 -18.54 -12.16 10.89
CA SER A 8 -19.80 -11.42 10.81
C SER A 8 -19.73 -10.26 9.81
N ASP A 9 -18.63 -9.49 9.80
CA ASP A 9 -18.48 -8.31 8.93
C ASP A 9 -18.39 -8.73 7.46
N VAL A 10 -17.71 -9.84 7.19
CA VAL A 10 -17.58 -10.41 5.83
C VAL A 10 -18.93 -10.92 5.32
N LEU A 11 -19.73 -11.54 6.18
CA LEU A 11 -21.05 -12.04 5.84
C LEU A 11 -22.05 -10.90 5.62
N ASP A 12 -22.04 -9.88 6.48
CA ASP A 12 -22.89 -8.70 6.34
C ASP A 12 -22.58 -7.94 5.04
N GLN A 13 -21.29 -7.81 4.69
CA GLN A 13 -20.89 -7.20 3.43
C GLN A 13 -21.37 -8.02 2.22
N ALA A 14 -21.25 -9.36 2.28
CA ALA A 14 -21.69 -10.25 1.20
C ALA A 14 -23.22 -10.27 1.02
N LEU A 15 -23.99 -10.15 2.10
CA LEU A 15 -25.45 -10.06 2.05
C LEU A 15 -25.93 -8.76 1.41
N ARG A 16 -25.29 -7.64 1.75
CA ARG A 16 -25.58 -6.33 1.14
C ARG A 16 -25.24 -6.30 -0.35
N SER A 17 -24.10 -6.86 -0.73
CA SER A 17 -23.69 -6.91 -2.14
C SER A 17 -24.59 -7.81 -2.98
N ALA A 18 -25.15 -8.87 -2.39
CA ALA A 18 -26.11 -9.76 -3.05
C ALA A 18 -27.57 -9.23 -3.02
N GLY A 19 -27.83 -8.10 -2.37
CA GLY A 19 -29.17 -7.52 -2.23
C GLY A 19 -30.13 -8.35 -1.37
N LEU A 20 -29.61 -9.16 -0.44
CA LEU A 20 -30.39 -10.11 0.38
C LEU A 20 -30.45 -9.73 1.86
N GLU A 21 -30.18 -8.47 2.20
CA GLU A 21 -30.16 -7.97 3.58
C GLU A 21 -31.51 -8.11 4.31
N GLU A 22 -32.62 -8.02 3.58
CA GLU A 22 -33.99 -8.14 4.13
C GLU A 22 -34.68 -9.47 3.79
N ALA A 23 -34.00 -10.39 3.09
CA ALA A 23 -34.60 -11.63 2.60
C ALA A 23 -34.69 -12.74 3.67
N PHE A 24 -33.96 -12.59 4.77
CA PHE A 24 -33.88 -13.59 5.83
C PHE A 24 -34.91 -13.33 6.93
N ASP A 25 -35.58 -14.41 7.36
CA ASP A 25 -36.51 -14.37 8.49
C ASP A 25 -35.77 -14.26 9.85
N ASP A 26 -36.53 -14.10 10.94
CA ASP A 26 -36.01 -14.06 12.32
C ASP A 26 -35.24 -15.34 12.72
N ARG A 27 -35.30 -16.40 11.92
CA ARG A 27 -34.60 -17.67 12.11
C ARG A 27 -33.33 -17.77 11.25
N GLY A 28 -33.00 -16.72 10.51
CA GLY A 28 -31.84 -16.65 9.62
C GLY A 28 -31.97 -17.58 8.41
N VAL A 29 -33.18 -17.74 7.88
CA VAL A 29 -33.49 -18.54 6.69
C VAL A 29 -34.15 -17.67 5.62
N ALA A 30 -33.68 -17.81 4.38
CA ALA A 30 -34.29 -17.20 3.20
C ALA A 30 -34.59 -18.27 2.14
N TYR A 31 -35.58 -18.01 1.27
CA TYR A 31 -35.91 -18.86 0.13
C TYR A 31 -35.80 -18.05 -1.15
N GLU A 32 -35.06 -18.59 -2.11
CA GLU A 32 -34.78 -17.97 -3.40
C GLU A 32 -35.07 -18.96 -4.53
N ASP A 33 -35.17 -18.44 -5.74
CA ASP A 33 -35.29 -19.26 -6.94
C ASP A 33 -33.98 -20.00 -7.15
N CYS A 34 -34.05 -21.31 -7.44
CA CYS A 34 -32.86 -22.10 -7.69
C CYS A 34 -32.35 -21.83 -9.11
N PRO A 35 -31.16 -21.25 -9.28
CA PRO A 35 -30.59 -20.99 -10.60
C PRO A 35 -30.17 -22.28 -11.31
N GLY A 36 -29.91 -23.36 -10.58
CA GLY A 36 -29.53 -24.67 -11.15
C GLY A 36 -30.68 -25.40 -11.85
N CYS A 37 -31.91 -25.27 -11.36
CA CYS A 37 -33.07 -26.00 -11.91
C CYS A 37 -34.30 -25.13 -12.19
N GLY A 38 -34.19 -23.81 -12.00
CA GLY A 38 -35.29 -22.86 -12.17
C GLY A 38 -36.43 -23.01 -11.16
N ALA A 39 -36.26 -23.78 -10.09
CA ALA A 39 -37.31 -24.01 -9.10
C ALA A 39 -37.56 -22.75 -8.28
N THR A 40 -38.74 -22.15 -8.42
CA THR A 40 -39.13 -20.93 -7.70
C THR A 40 -39.22 -21.17 -6.20
N GLY A 41 -38.50 -20.40 -5.39
CA GLY A 41 -38.38 -20.60 -3.94
C GLY A 41 -37.78 -21.94 -3.52
N GLY A 42 -37.15 -22.67 -4.46
CA GLY A 42 -36.60 -24.01 -4.23
C GLY A 42 -35.25 -24.03 -3.53
N LEU A 43 -34.58 -22.88 -3.41
CA LEU A 43 -33.25 -22.72 -2.84
C LEU A 43 -33.34 -22.16 -1.41
N LYS A 44 -32.97 -22.97 -0.42
CA LYS A 44 -32.96 -22.59 0.99
C LYS A 44 -31.58 -22.07 1.40
N LEU A 45 -31.53 -20.84 1.85
CA LEU A 45 -30.34 -20.17 2.39
C LEU A 45 -30.41 -20.21 3.92
N SER A 46 -29.35 -20.63 4.61
CA SER A 46 -29.33 -20.67 6.08
C SER A 46 -28.07 -20.01 6.65
N LEU A 47 -28.24 -18.88 7.35
CA LEU A 47 -27.17 -18.19 8.06
C LEU A 47 -26.61 -19.07 9.19
N ALA A 48 -27.49 -19.73 9.95
CA ALA A 48 -27.11 -20.60 11.06
C ALA A 48 -26.24 -21.80 10.65
N ARG A 49 -26.42 -22.30 9.42
CA ARG A 49 -25.65 -23.43 8.89
C ARG A 49 -24.55 -23.01 7.91
N GLY A 50 -24.51 -21.74 7.50
CA GLY A 50 -23.59 -21.23 6.49
C GLY A 50 -23.70 -21.95 5.14
N ARG A 51 -24.88 -22.51 4.81
CA ARG A 51 -25.10 -23.36 3.64
C ARG A 51 -26.33 -22.97 2.84
N VAL A 52 -26.28 -23.31 1.56
CA VAL A 52 -27.38 -23.24 0.61
C VAL A 52 -27.76 -24.67 0.22
N HIS A 53 -29.06 -24.94 0.11
CA HIS A 53 -29.55 -26.25 -0.33
C HIS A 53 -30.81 -26.11 -1.18
N CYS A 54 -30.82 -26.72 -2.36
CA CYS A 54 -32.01 -26.84 -3.19
C CYS A 54 -32.71 -28.17 -2.97
N GLY A 55 -33.96 -28.14 -2.53
CA GLY A 55 -34.77 -29.35 -2.35
C GLY A 55 -35.22 -30.01 -3.67
N ALA A 56 -35.14 -29.29 -4.81
CA ALA A 56 -35.64 -29.75 -6.10
C ALA A 56 -34.56 -30.46 -6.95
N CYS A 57 -33.33 -29.95 -6.96
CA CYS A 57 -32.22 -30.57 -7.71
C CYS A 57 -31.10 -31.12 -6.82
N GLY A 58 -31.19 -30.95 -5.50
CA GLY A 58 -30.21 -31.46 -4.55
C GLY A 58 -28.90 -30.66 -4.51
N SER A 59 -28.80 -29.53 -5.23
CA SER A 59 -27.62 -28.68 -5.18
C SER A 59 -27.37 -28.16 -3.76
N GLU A 60 -26.13 -28.27 -3.29
CA GLU A 60 -25.71 -27.73 -2.00
C GLU A 60 -24.36 -27.01 -2.13
N GLY A 61 -24.14 -26.01 -1.29
CA GLY A 61 -22.90 -25.24 -1.31
C GLY A 61 -22.76 -24.29 -0.12
N PRO A 62 -21.58 -23.69 0.07
CA PRO A 62 -21.36 -22.69 1.11
C PRO A 62 -22.09 -21.38 0.79
N LEU A 63 -22.73 -20.79 1.80
CA LEU A 63 -23.53 -19.58 1.66
C LEU A 63 -22.72 -18.39 1.15
N LEU A 64 -21.49 -18.21 1.63
CA LEU A 64 -20.62 -17.11 1.21
C LEU A 64 -20.21 -17.21 -0.27
N ALA A 65 -20.02 -18.41 -0.80
CA ALA A 65 -19.71 -18.58 -2.22
C ALA A 65 -20.92 -18.19 -3.08
N TYR A 66 -22.12 -18.66 -2.70
CA TYR A 66 -23.35 -18.26 -3.37
C TYR A 66 -23.59 -16.74 -3.32
N LEU A 67 -23.37 -16.09 -2.17
CA LEU A 67 -23.56 -14.65 -2.04
C LEU A 67 -22.55 -13.84 -2.87
N ARG A 68 -21.30 -14.31 -2.97
CA ARG A 68 -20.29 -13.69 -3.85
C ARG A 68 -20.64 -13.88 -5.32
N GLU A 69 -20.99 -15.10 -5.71
CA GLU A 69 -21.37 -15.42 -7.09
C GLU A 69 -22.63 -14.64 -7.51
N LYS A 70 -23.62 -14.48 -6.64
CA LYS A 70 -24.81 -13.65 -6.89
C LYS A 70 -24.50 -12.15 -6.95
N ALA A 71 -23.49 -11.68 -6.21
CA ALA A 71 -23.06 -10.28 -6.25
C ALA A 71 -22.21 -9.95 -7.50
N GLU A 72 -21.44 -10.93 -8.01
CA GLU A 72 -20.56 -10.78 -9.16
C GLU A 72 -21.26 -11.08 -10.49
N ALA A 73 -22.18 -12.05 -10.50
CA ALA A 73 -22.89 -12.49 -11.68
C ALA A 73 -24.37 -12.11 -11.58
N GLY A 74 -24.81 -11.20 -12.45
CA GLY A 74 -26.24 -11.01 -12.72
C GLY A 74 -26.93 -12.25 -13.33
N GLU A 75 -26.16 -13.32 -13.64
CA GLU A 75 -26.65 -14.62 -14.15
C GLU A 75 -25.59 -15.72 -13.89
N TRP A 76 -25.96 -16.80 -13.16
CA TRP A 76 -25.07 -17.88 -12.69
C TRP A 76 -24.51 -18.72 -13.87
N ASN A 77 -23.19 -19.02 -13.88
CA ASN A 77 -22.58 -19.97 -14.82
C ASN A 77 -22.26 -21.35 -14.19
N HIS A 78 -22.76 -22.40 -14.81
CA HIS A 78 -22.81 -23.77 -14.27
C HIS A 78 -21.49 -24.55 -14.35
N GLU A 79 -20.69 -24.56 -13.29
CA GLU A 79 -19.76 -25.67 -13.05
C GLU A 79 -20.04 -26.35 -11.70
N PRO A 80 -20.20 -27.70 -11.67
CA PRO A 80 -20.35 -28.43 -10.42
C PRO A 80 -19.03 -28.42 -9.65
N TYR A 81 -19.06 -27.88 -8.42
CA TYR A 81 -17.93 -27.83 -7.51
C TYR A 81 -17.32 -29.23 -7.29
N SER A 82 -16.03 -29.38 -7.55
CA SER A 82 -15.25 -30.56 -7.16
C SER A 82 -14.97 -30.52 -5.64
N GLU A 83 -14.98 -31.68 -4.97
CA GLU A 83 -14.82 -31.91 -3.51
C GLU A 83 -13.54 -31.34 -2.84
N ALA A 84 -12.73 -30.53 -3.53
CA ALA A 84 -11.44 -30.03 -3.05
C ALA A 84 -11.50 -28.73 -2.22
N GLU A 85 -12.69 -28.13 -2.01
CA GLU A 85 -12.87 -26.92 -1.19
C GLU A 85 -13.76 -27.19 0.05
N ILE A 86 -13.57 -28.35 0.68
CA ILE A 86 -14.13 -28.64 2.00
C ILE A 86 -13.08 -28.23 3.02
N ILE A 87 -13.19 -27.03 3.60
CA ILE A 87 -12.53 -26.73 4.88
C ILE A 87 -13.39 -27.36 5.98
N PRO A 88 -12.92 -28.40 6.70
CA PRO A 88 -13.63 -28.91 7.85
C PRO A 88 -13.62 -27.83 8.94
N MET A 89 -14.78 -27.32 9.31
CA MET A 89 -14.95 -26.64 10.60
C MET A 89 -14.97 -27.73 11.67
N ASP A 90 -13.90 -27.83 12.47
CA ASP A 90 -13.93 -28.64 13.67
C ASP A 90 -15.11 -28.22 14.56
N PRO A 91 -15.89 -29.17 15.11
CA PRO A 91 -16.97 -28.83 16.02
C PRO A 91 -16.43 -28.13 17.26
N ARG A 92 -16.99 -26.94 17.52
CA ARG A 92 -16.82 -26.16 18.75
C ARG A 92 -16.94 -27.07 19.99
N PRO A 93 -15.96 -27.10 20.90
CA PRO A 93 -16.10 -27.82 22.15
C PRO A 93 -17.25 -27.24 22.97
N GLU A 94 -18.10 -28.12 23.51
CA GLU A 94 -19.20 -27.77 24.38
C GLU A 94 -18.74 -26.95 25.61
N PRO A 95 -19.58 -26.07 26.17
CA PRO A 95 -19.26 -25.34 27.39
C PRO A 95 -19.21 -26.31 28.58
N GLN A 96 -18.03 -26.51 29.16
CA GLN A 96 -17.93 -27.21 30.44
C GLN A 96 -18.50 -26.35 31.59
N PRO A 97 -19.27 -26.94 32.53
CA PRO A 97 -19.77 -26.22 33.69
C PRO A 97 -18.64 -25.99 34.70
N ARG A 98 -18.52 -24.76 35.22
CA ARG A 98 -17.65 -24.44 36.36
C ARG A 98 -18.09 -25.20 37.61
N PRO A 99 -17.12 -25.63 38.43
CA PRO A 99 -17.31 -25.45 39.87
C PRO A 99 -16.09 -24.88 40.59
N ALA A 100 -16.43 -24.05 41.59
CA ALA A 100 -15.82 -23.79 42.89
C ALA A 100 -14.35 -23.34 43.01
N ASN A 101 -14.20 -22.22 43.74
CA ASN A 101 -13.00 -21.67 44.34
C ASN A 101 -12.13 -22.73 45.06
N ASP A 102 -10.82 -22.48 45.13
CA ASP A 102 -10.07 -22.57 46.38
C ASP A 102 -8.76 -21.75 46.29
N ASP A 103 -8.39 -21.22 47.45
CA ASP A 103 -7.34 -20.25 47.71
C ASP A 103 -5.89 -20.77 47.57
N ALA A 104 -4.98 -19.80 47.37
CA ALA A 104 -3.62 -19.68 47.93
C ALA A 104 -2.41 -19.69 46.95
N PRO A 105 -1.34 -18.91 47.26
CA PRO A 105 -0.32 -18.46 46.31
C PRO A 105 1.02 -19.21 46.45
N SER A 106 1.73 -19.43 45.34
CA SER A 106 3.15 -19.83 45.32
C SER A 106 3.70 -19.68 43.89
N GLU A 107 4.49 -18.64 43.61
CA GLU A 107 5.97 -18.62 43.58
C GLU A 107 6.64 -19.31 42.37
N ARG A 108 7.35 -18.46 41.60
CA ARG A 108 8.58 -18.72 40.81
C ARG A 108 8.40 -19.53 39.50
N ALA A 109 9.09 -19.24 38.40
CA ALA A 109 10.36 -18.55 38.21
C ALA A 109 10.43 -17.82 36.87
N MET A 110 10.82 -16.54 36.91
CA MET A 110 11.51 -15.86 35.82
C MET A 110 12.88 -16.52 35.62
N THR A 111 13.19 -16.88 34.37
CA THR A 111 14.58 -17.04 33.94
C THR A 111 14.88 -15.93 32.96
N SER A 112 15.30 -14.80 33.52
CA SER A 112 16.03 -13.76 32.80
C SER A 112 17.52 -14.01 33.04
N LEU A 113 18.32 -13.96 31.99
CA LEU A 113 19.77 -13.86 32.11
C LEU A 113 20.23 -12.54 31.46
N PRO A 114 21.29 -11.92 32.00
CA PRO A 114 21.45 -10.49 32.02
C PRO A 114 22.64 -10.02 31.17
N VAL A 115 22.62 -8.75 30.75
CA VAL A 115 23.84 -7.97 30.50
C VAL A 115 23.63 -6.56 31.05
N ALA A 116 24.17 -6.30 32.24
CA ALA A 116 24.61 -4.97 32.68
C ALA A 116 26.11 -4.86 32.30
N ILE A 117 26.70 -3.70 32.01
CA ILE A 117 26.93 -2.53 32.87
C ILE A 117 27.27 -1.37 31.88
N ALA A 118 26.46 -0.32 31.80
CA ALA A 118 26.56 0.98 32.49
C ALA A 118 27.82 1.81 32.17
N GLU A 119 27.61 3.00 31.56
CA GLU A 119 28.11 4.24 32.16
C GLU A 119 27.25 5.45 31.69
N PRO A 120 26.82 6.33 32.62
CA PRO A 120 25.95 7.48 32.31
C PRO A 120 26.77 8.74 32.01
N LEU A 121 26.63 9.32 30.83
CA LEU A 121 27.23 10.63 30.56
C LEU A 121 26.42 11.74 31.24
N HIS A 122 27.04 12.35 32.25
CA HIS A 122 26.56 13.50 32.99
C HIS A 122 26.30 14.72 32.10
N VAL A 123 25.16 15.35 32.34
CA VAL A 123 24.85 16.72 31.94
C VAL A 123 25.63 17.65 32.86
N GLU A 124 26.62 18.35 32.33
CA GLU A 124 27.28 19.45 33.05
C GLU A 124 26.86 20.79 32.46
N LEU A 125 25.96 21.43 33.20
CA LEU A 125 25.55 22.82 33.08
C LEU A 125 26.70 23.71 33.57
N VAL A 126 27.48 24.30 32.66
CA VAL A 126 28.42 25.36 33.04
C VAL A 126 27.75 26.71 32.84
N LYS A 127 27.40 27.33 33.97
CA LYS A 127 26.98 28.72 34.11
C LYS A 127 28.25 29.58 34.29
N GLU A 128 28.36 30.62 33.46
CA GLU A 128 28.85 31.97 33.79
C GLU A 128 30.28 32.13 34.35
N ILE A 129 31.21 32.64 33.52
CA ILE A 129 32.37 33.43 33.97
C ILE A 129 32.63 34.59 32.99
N VAL A 130 32.27 35.79 33.48
CA VAL A 130 33.06 37.05 33.50
C VAL A 130 33.43 37.77 32.19
N GLN A 131 33.00 39.03 32.21
CA GLN A 131 33.42 40.20 31.43
C GLN A 131 34.94 40.47 31.49
N GLU A 132 35.61 40.48 30.34
CA GLU A 132 36.88 41.19 30.13
C GLU A 132 36.82 42.00 28.82
N ASP A 133 37.07 43.30 28.94
CA ASP A 133 37.51 44.24 27.89
C ASP A 133 39.02 44.49 28.13
N PRO A 134 39.85 44.97 27.17
CA PRO A 134 39.94 44.80 25.71
C PRO A 134 41.40 44.40 25.27
N PRO A 135 41.76 44.44 23.97
CA PRO A 135 42.50 45.64 23.57
C PRO A 135 42.03 46.23 22.24
N ARG A 136 42.09 47.57 22.18
CA ARG A 136 42.00 48.37 20.95
C ARG A 136 42.87 47.78 19.85
N VAL A 137 42.25 47.21 18.82
CA VAL A 137 42.86 47.12 17.50
C VAL A 137 42.40 48.34 16.73
N THR A 138 43.36 49.24 16.52
CA THR A 138 43.34 50.39 15.64
C THR A 138 42.62 50.08 14.33
N ARG A 139 41.72 50.99 13.94
CA ARG A 139 41.28 51.19 12.56
C ARG A 139 42.49 51.09 11.63
N ALA A 140 42.48 50.10 10.76
CA ALA A 140 43.14 50.18 9.47
C ALA A 140 42.02 50.28 8.42
N ASP A 141 41.56 51.51 8.19
CA ASP A 141 40.93 51.85 6.91
C ASP A 141 41.98 51.62 5.83
N GLY A 142 41.70 50.71 4.89
CA GLY A 142 42.70 50.27 3.90
C GLY A 142 42.16 49.36 2.81
N ALA A 143 41.14 49.81 2.08
CA ALA A 143 40.97 49.61 0.64
C ALA A 143 41.37 48.24 0.01
N THR A 144 40.66 47.15 0.33
CA THR A 144 40.55 45.96 -0.56
C THR A 144 39.16 45.29 -0.54
N ALA A 145 38.13 45.94 -0.01
CA ALA A 145 36.81 45.31 0.25
C ALA A 145 35.69 45.70 -0.75
N ALA A 146 36.01 46.01 -2.00
CA ALA A 146 34.99 46.38 -3.00
C ALA A 146 34.64 45.26 -4.00
N SER A 147 35.58 44.37 -4.35
CA SER A 147 35.35 43.29 -5.32
C SER A 147 34.80 41.99 -4.72
N GLY A 148 34.98 41.75 -3.42
CA GLY A 148 34.48 40.55 -2.73
C GLY A 148 32.96 40.51 -2.56
N ARG A 149 32.30 41.68 -2.45
CA ARG A 149 30.85 41.78 -2.18
C ARG A 149 29.97 41.33 -3.35
N TRP A 150 30.44 41.45 -4.59
CA TRP A 150 29.69 40.98 -5.76
C TRP A 150 29.82 39.47 -5.95
N GLY A 151 31.04 38.92 -5.78
CA GLY A 151 31.25 37.47 -5.81
C GLY A 151 30.50 36.75 -4.69
N GLU A 152 30.56 37.27 -3.47
CA GLU A 152 29.82 36.75 -2.31
C GLU A 152 28.30 36.78 -2.55
N ARG A 153 27.77 37.89 -3.10
CA ARG A 153 26.34 37.98 -3.47
C ARG A 153 25.94 36.97 -4.53
N ILE A 154 26.78 36.73 -5.54
CA ILE A 154 26.50 35.74 -6.59
C ILE A 154 26.49 34.34 -6.00
N ILE A 155 27.48 33.98 -5.16
CA ILE A 155 27.56 32.67 -4.52
C ILE A 155 26.36 32.44 -3.60
N ILE A 156 26.05 33.41 -2.73
CA ILE A 156 24.90 33.30 -1.81
C ILE A 156 23.59 33.23 -2.60
N SER A 157 23.44 34.02 -3.67
CA SER A 157 22.24 33.99 -4.52
C SER A 157 22.09 32.65 -5.24
N LEU A 158 23.17 32.07 -5.77
CA LEU A 158 23.16 30.75 -6.42
C LEU A 158 22.79 29.65 -5.41
N LEU A 159 23.44 29.66 -4.25
CA LEU A 159 23.17 28.70 -3.18
C LEU A 159 21.71 28.80 -2.72
N ALA A 160 21.21 30.02 -2.49
CA ALA A 160 19.82 30.25 -2.12
C ALA A 160 18.83 29.81 -3.20
N LEU A 161 19.14 29.99 -4.49
CA LEU A 161 18.33 29.50 -5.60
C LEU A 161 18.25 27.97 -5.61
N VAL A 162 19.38 27.28 -5.41
CA VAL A 162 19.42 25.82 -5.35
C VAL A 162 18.58 25.30 -4.18
N PHE A 163 18.76 25.88 -2.98
CA PHE A 163 17.94 25.50 -1.82
C PHE A 163 16.45 25.83 -1.98
N LEU A 164 16.13 26.96 -2.61
CA LEU A 164 14.75 27.34 -2.91
C LEU A 164 14.10 26.34 -3.87
N ALA A 165 14.78 25.97 -4.95
CA ALA A 165 14.27 25.02 -5.93
C ALA A 165 14.11 23.60 -5.33
N ALA A 166 15.15 23.12 -4.63
CA ALA A 166 15.11 21.82 -3.96
C ALA A 166 13.99 21.77 -2.90
N GLY A 167 13.83 22.84 -2.14
CA GLY A 167 12.80 22.95 -1.12
C GLY A 167 11.38 23.07 -1.68
N LEU A 168 11.17 23.79 -2.78
CA LEU A 168 9.89 23.82 -3.50
C LEU A 168 9.52 22.43 -4.05
N ALA A 169 10.49 21.70 -4.60
CA ALA A 169 10.27 20.33 -5.05
C ALA A 169 9.92 19.40 -3.87
N ALA A 170 10.61 19.53 -2.74
CA ALA A 170 10.30 18.78 -1.52
C ALA A 170 8.90 19.12 -0.98
N ALA A 171 8.51 20.40 -0.99
CA ALA A 171 7.18 20.84 -0.58
C ALA A 171 6.07 20.29 -1.51
N ALA A 172 6.32 20.23 -2.82
CA ALA A 172 5.39 19.63 -3.76
C ALA A 172 5.22 18.12 -3.52
N LEU A 173 6.32 17.40 -3.30
CA LEU A 173 6.30 15.96 -2.99
C LEU A 173 5.61 15.67 -1.65
N SER A 174 5.88 16.48 -0.63
CA SER A 174 5.22 16.40 0.68
C SER A 174 3.72 16.68 0.58
N GLY A 175 3.34 17.76 -0.13
CA GLY A 175 1.93 18.08 -0.38
C GLY A 175 1.20 16.97 -1.12
N PHE A 176 1.83 16.38 -2.14
CA PHE A 176 1.29 15.22 -2.85
C PHE A 176 1.13 14.00 -1.94
N ALA A 177 2.15 13.65 -1.15
CA ALA A 177 2.09 12.54 -0.22
C ALA A 177 0.97 12.71 0.81
N ASN A 178 0.83 13.92 1.37
CA ASN A 178 -0.26 14.26 2.28
C ASN A 178 -1.63 14.17 1.61
N TYR A 179 -1.77 14.68 0.38
CA TYR A 179 -3.02 14.56 -0.37
C TYR A 179 -3.43 13.09 -0.50
N GLN A 180 -2.50 12.24 -0.95
CA GLN A 180 -2.76 10.82 -1.14
C GLN A 180 -3.12 10.14 0.20
N ALA A 181 -2.34 10.36 1.25
CA ALA A 181 -2.57 9.76 2.56
C ALA A 181 -3.95 10.10 3.15
N PHE A 182 -4.32 11.38 3.17
CA PHE A 182 -5.59 11.81 3.76
C PHE A 182 -6.79 11.48 2.86
N SER A 183 -6.60 11.48 1.54
CA SER A 183 -7.65 11.05 0.61
C SER A 183 -7.96 9.55 0.74
N ALA A 184 -6.93 8.72 0.92
CA ALA A 184 -7.06 7.28 1.06
C ALA A 184 -7.68 6.84 2.41
N GLY A 185 -7.65 7.71 3.43
CA GLY A 185 -8.27 7.45 4.73
C GLY A 185 -9.80 7.60 4.74
N VAL A 186 -10.43 8.01 3.63
CA VAL A 186 -11.86 8.33 3.56
C VAL A 186 -12.52 7.58 2.42
N LEU A 187 -13.61 6.86 2.72
CA LEU A 187 -14.33 6.02 1.75
C LEU A 187 -15.19 6.83 0.77
N ASP A 188 -15.71 7.98 1.18
CA ASP A 188 -16.51 8.86 0.31
C ASP A 188 -15.60 9.66 -0.64
N PRO A 189 -15.77 9.54 -1.98
CA PRO A 189 -14.94 10.24 -2.97
C PRO A 189 -14.95 11.76 -2.84
N THR A 190 -16.07 12.35 -2.41
CA THR A 190 -16.20 13.81 -2.27
C THR A 190 -15.44 14.31 -1.05
N GLN A 191 -15.58 13.61 0.08
CA GLN A 191 -14.85 13.91 1.30
C GLN A 191 -13.36 13.60 1.16
N ALA A 192 -12.97 12.53 0.47
CA ALA A 192 -11.58 12.18 0.18
C ALA A 192 -10.83 13.33 -0.50
N ARG A 193 -11.49 14.05 -1.43
CA ARG A 193 -10.90 15.24 -2.05
C ARG A 193 -10.71 16.37 -1.05
N VAL A 194 -11.69 16.63 -0.18
CA VAL A 194 -11.60 17.69 0.84
C VAL A 194 -10.50 17.39 1.85
N TRP A 195 -10.42 16.15 2.33
CA TRP A 195 -9.37 15.70 3.26
C TRP A 195 -7.99 15.65 2.59
N GLY A 196 -7.90 15.28 1.32
CA GLY A 196 -6.65 15.40 0.56
C GLY A 196 -6.16 16.85 0.51
N TRP A 197 -7.04 17.80 0.16
CA TRP A 197 -6.68 19.22 0.12
C TRP A 197 -6.36 19.82 1.49
N SER A 198 -6.97 19.33 2.58
CA SER A 198 -6.61 19.78 3.93
C SER A 198 -5.17 19.39 4.29
N GLY A 199 -4.70 18.22 3.86
CA GLY A 199 -3.30 17.80 3.97
C GLY A 199 -2.32 18.69 3.19
N VAL A 200 -2.70 19.09 1.98
CA VAL A 200 -1.92 20.05 1.17
C VAL A 200 -1.83 21.40 1.89
N ILE A 201 -2.97 21.91 2.40
CA ILE A 201 -3.03 23.17 3.14
C ILE A 201 -2.14 23.11 4.39
N ALA A 202 -2.16 22.00 5.14
CA ALA A 202 -1.31 21.82 6.32
C ALA A 202 0.19 21.92 5.96
N SER A 203 0.59 21.35 4.83
CA SER A 203 1.96 21.43 4.30
C SER A 203 2.35 22.87 3.95
N VAL A 204 1.44 23.61 3.29
CA VAL A 204 1.63 25.02 2.95
C VAL A 204 1.72 25.89 4.21
N CYS A 205 0.87 25.63 5.21
CA CYS A 205 0.89 26.34 6.49
C CYS A 205 2.19 26.10 7.27
N SER A 206 2.76 24.89 7.19
CA SER A 206 4.09 24.59 7.73
C SER A 206 5.16 25.48 7.10
N PHE A 207 5.29 25.42 5.77
CA PHE A 207 6.28 26.19 5.00
C PHE A 207 6.12 27.71 5.20
N GLY A 208 4.89 28.21 5.12
CA GLY A 208 4.58 29.61 5.37
C GLY A 208 4.91 30.01 6.81
N GLY A 209 4.56 29.18 7.78
CA GLY A 209 4.84 29.40 9.20
C GLY A 209 6.34 29.53 9.50
N PHE A 210 7.18 28.64 8.95
CA PHE A 210 8.63 28.75 9.10
C PHE A 210 9.20 30.00 8.41
N THR A 211 8.63 30.41 7.28
CA THR A 211 8.98 31.66 6.59
C THR A 211 8.68 32.89 7.41
N PHE A 212 7.51 32.96 8.03
CA PHE A 212 7.21 34.03 8.98
C PHE A 212 8.13 33.97 10.21
N PHE A 213 8.42 32.78 10.74
CA PHE A 213 9.34 32.62 11.87
C PHE A 213 10.70 33.24 11.57
N TRP A 214 11.35 32.85 10.48
CA TRP A 214 12.67 33.37 10.11
C TRP A 214 12.62 34.86 9.76
N TRP A 215 11.54 35.33 9.13
CA TRP A 215 11.33 36.74 8.85
C TRP A 215 11.26 37.58 10.15
N HIS A 216 10.40 37.22 11.09
CA HIS A 216 10.26 37.93 12.36
C HIS A 216 11.53 37.81 13.22
N MET A 217 12.22 36.67 13.16
CA MET A 217 13.50 36.46 13.84
C MET A 217 14.59 37.41 13.30
N SER A 218 14.66 37.58 11.97
CA SER A 218 15.60 38.52 11.34
C SER A 218 15.32 39.98 11.73
N GLY A 219 14.05 40.33 11.99
CA GLY A 219 13.61 41.63 12.49
C GLY A 219 13.69 41.79 14.01
N ARG A 220 14.27 40.84 14.76
CA ARG A 220 14.34 40.80 16.23
C ARG A 220 12.98 40.82 16.94
N ARG A 221 11.90 40.40 16.26
CA ARG A 221 10.53 40.36 16.81
C ARG A 221 10.20 38.97 17.37
N LEU A 222 10.81 38.62 18.49
CA LEU A 222 10.72 37.29 19.11
C LEU A 222 9.28 36.84 19.41
N GLY A 223 8.41 37.76 19.86
CA GLY A 223 7.02 37.44 20.19
C GLY A 223 6.18 37.05 18.97
N GLU A 224 6.40 37.69 17.83
CA GLU A 224 5.72 37.36 16.56
C GLU A 224 6.31 36.07 15.97
N ALA A 225 7.64 35.90 16.06
CA ALA A 225 8.33 34.68 15.63
C ALA A 225 7.78 33.45 16.37
N MET A 226 7.69 33.48 17.70
CA MET A 226 7.17 32.35 18.48
C MET A 226 5.72 31.97 18.12
N ARG A 227 4.87 32.94 17.78
CA ARG A 227 3.50 32.67 17.34
C ARG A 227 3.49 31.96 16.00
N SER A 228 4.28 32.43 15.03
CA SER A 228 4.42 31.76 13.74
C SER A 228 5.01 30.36 13.86
N LEU A 229 5.91 30.13 14.81
CA LEU A 229 6.50 28.81 15.06
C LEU A 229 5.46 27.78 15.51
N VAL A 230 4.49 28.16 16.35
CA VAL A 230 3.43 27.23 16.79
C VAL A 230 2.60 26.75 15.60
N PHE A 231 2.20 27.66 14.71
CA PHE A 231 1.48 27.29 13.48
C PHE A 231 2.34 26.45 12.53
N ALA A 232 3.63 26.78 12.42
CA ALA A 232 4.58 26.03 11.61
C ALA A 232 4.71 24.58 12.10
N LEU A 233 4.87 24.37 13.41
CA LEU A 233 4.99 23.05 14.01
C LEU A 233 3.70 22.23 13.91
N ALA A 234 2.53 22.85 14.03
CA ALA A 234 1.26 22.17 13.82
C ALA A 234 1.10 21.67 12.37
N GLY A 235 1.47 22.51 11.39
CA GLY A 235 1.52 22.12 9.98
C GLY A 235 2.53 21.00 9.73
N ALA A 236 3.75 21.13 10.27
CA ALA A 236 4.81 20.15 10.13
C ALA A 236 4.42 18.79 10.71
N GLY A 237 3.79 18.76 11.89
CA GLY A 237 3.31 17.53 12.50
C GLY A 237 2.29 16.81 11.62
N THR A 238 1.35 17.56 11.04
CA THR A 238 0.34 17.02 10.12
C THR A 238 0.98 16.49 8.83
N SER A 239 1.97 17.22 8.31
CA SER A 239 2.69 16.85 7.10
C SER A 239 3.57 15.60 7.27
N ILE A 240 4.26 15.49 8.40
CA ILE A 240 5.07 14.32 8.75
C ILE A 240 4.15 13.11 8.92
N ALA A 241 3.02 13.28 9.60
CA ALA A 241 2.05 12.21 9.79
C ALA A 241 1.50 11.69 8.44
N GLY A 242 1.03 12.58 7.56
CA GLY A 242 0.50 12.17 6.26
C GLY A 242 1.57 11.56 5.35
N THR A 243 2.78 12.13 5.27
CA THR A 243 3.88 11.55 4.49
C THR A 243 4.29 10.17 5.01
N SER A 244 4.33 9.99 6.34
CA SER A 244 4.62 8.68 6.94
C SER A 244 3.53 7.64 6.65
N LEU A 245 2.26 8.06 6.68
CA LEU A 245 1.12 7.21 6.35
C LEU A 245 1.15 6.80 4.88
N PHE A 246 1.46 7.72 3.98
CA PHE A 246 1.63 7.44 2.55
C PHE A 246 2.68 6.36 2.30
N MET A 247 3.85 6.46 2.96
CA MET A 247 4.92 5.48 2.83
C MET A 247 4.54 4.11 3.38
N LEU A 248 3.86 4.07 4.53
CA LEU A 248 3.35 2.83 5.09
C LEU A 248 2.32 2.16 4.16
N ASN A 249 1.39 2.95 3.60
CA ASN A 249 0.39 2.44 2.66
C ASN A 249 1.04 1.91 1.39
N ASN A 250 2.07 2.59 0.86
CA ASN A 250 2.80 2.11 -0.32
C ASN A 250 3.56 0.82 -0.04
N ALA A 251 4.22 0.71 1.12
CA ALA A 251 4.89 -0.52 1.52
C ALA A 251 3.90 -1.68 1.64
N GLN A 252 2.75 -1.45 2.29
CA GLN A 252 1.68 -2.45 2.37
C GLN A 252 1.11 -2.84 1.01
N GLN A 253 0.94 -1.89 0.09
CA GLN A 253 0.50 -2.17 -1.28
C GLN A 253 1.53 -3.00 -2.05
N GLN A 254 2.82 -2.72 -1.87
CA GLN A 254 3.90 -3.53 -2.46
C GLN A 254 3.88 -4.95 -1.89
N ASP A 255 3.77 -5.11 -0.57
CA ASP A 255 3.67 -6.42 0.09
C ASP A 255 2.44 -7.20 -0.40
N ALA A 256 1.29 -6.53 -0.55
CA ALA A 256 0.07 -7.15 -1.07
C ALA A 256 0.21 -7.56 -2.55
N GLN A 257 0.88 -6.75 -3.38
CA GLN A 257 1.16 -7.09 -4.77
C GLN A 257 2.11 -8.29 -4.89
N LEU A 258 3.14 -8.35 -4.03
CA LEU A 258 4.04 -9.50 -3.96
C LEU A 258 3.28 -10.76 -3.55
N ALA A 259 2.47 -10.69 -2.48
CA ALA A 259 1.65 -11.81 -2.04
C ALA A 259 0.65 -12.27 -3.12
N GLN A 260 0.03 -11.34 -3.84
CA GLN A 260 -0.87 -11.67 -4.95
C GLN A 260 -0.11 -12.34 -6.11
N THR A 261 1.08 -11.85 -6.44
CA THR A 261 1.93 -12.43 -7.48
C THR A 261 2.36 -13.84 -7.11
N GLU A 262 2.77 -14.07 -5.86
CA GLU A 262 3.10 -15.40 -5.32
C GLU A 262 1.90 -16.35 -5.37
N GLN A 263 0.70 -15.90 -5.02
CA GLN A 263 -0.53 -16.70 -5.10
C GLN A 263 -0.85 -17.11 -6.55
N VAL A 264 -0.77 -16.17 -7.49
CA VAL A 264 -0.99 -16.44 -8.91
C VAL A 264 0.06 -17.42 -9.44
N GLN A 265 1.33 -17.24 -9.04
CA GLN A 265 2.41 -18.13 -9.41
C GLN A 265 2.15 -19.57 -8.90
N ALA A 266 1.78 -19.72 -7.63
CA ALA A 266 1.48 -21.01 -7.03
C ALA A 266 0.30 -21.72 -7.73
N LEU A 267 -0.74 -20.97 -8.11
CA LEU A 267 -1.88 -21.50 -8.85
C LEU A 267 -1.45 -22.00 -10.25
N ARG A 268 -0.63 -21.23 -10.98
CA ARG A 268 -0.10 -21.66 -12.29
C ARG A 268 0.79 -22.88 -12.19
N GLU A 269 1.62 -22.98 -11.16
CA GLU A 269 2.45 -24.16 -10.91
C GLU A 269 1.60 -25.40 -10.60
N ALA A 270 0.50 -25.25 -9.85
CA ALA A 270 -0.45 -26.32 -9.58
C ALA A 270 -1.18 -26.79 -10.85
N GLU A 271 -1.60 -25.87 -11.72
CA GLU A 271 -2.19 -26.19 -13.03
C GLU A 271 -1.21 -27.00 -13.91
N ILE A 272 0.05 -26.56 -14.00
CA ILE A 272 1.09 -27.28 -14.73
C ILE A 272 1.29 -28.69 -14.16
N ALA A 273 1.30 -28.83 -12.84
CA ALA A 273 1.44 -30.14 -12.18
C ALA A 273 0.23 -31.05 -12.48
N ASP A 274 -0.98 -30.50 -12.53
CA ASP A 274 -2.17 -31.25 -12.92
C ASP A 274 -2.13 -31.71 -14.37
N TRP A 275 -1.84 -30.82 -15.33
CA TRP A 275 -1.70 -31.19 -16.74
C TRP A 275 -0.56 -32.20 -16.95
N THR A 276 0.52 -32.09 -16.17
CA THR A 276 1.62 -33.07 -16.21
C THR A 276 1.16 -34.44 -15.73
N ARG A 277 0.34 -34.52 -14.68
CA ARG A 277 -0.27 -35.79 -14.22
C ARG A 277 -1.22 -36.36 -15.27
N GLN A 278 -2.05 -35.53 -15.91
CA GLN A 278 -2.92 -35.96 -17.00
C GLN A 278 -2.12 -36.49 -18.19
N LEU A 279 -1.01 -35.84 -18.53
CA LEU A 279 -0.11 -36.23 -19.62
C LEU A 279 0.55 -37.60 -19.35
N GLN A 280 0.95 -37.88 -18.11
CA GLN A 280 1.51 -39.18 -17.70
C GLN A 280 0.50 -40.34 -17.86
N GLY A 281 -0.80 -40.06 -17.80
CA GLY A 281 -1.85 -41.05 -18.05
C GLY A 281 -2.02 -41.43 -19.52
N ILE A 282 -1.39 -40.70 -20.46
CA ILE A 282 -1.45 -40.98 -21.90
C ILE A 282 -0.16 -41.70 -22.34
N PRO A 283 -0.25 -42.87 -23.00
CA PRO A 283 0.93 -43.58 -23.51
C PRO A 283 1.85 -42.69 -24.35
N ALA A 284 3.16 -42.86 -24.20
CA ALA A 284 4.16 -42.11 -24.97
C ALA A 284 4.26 -42.55 -26.45
N ASP A 285 3.86 -43.79 -26.73
CA ASP A 285 4.05 -44.45 -28.03
C ASP A 285 2.88 -44.21 -29.03
N THR A 286 2.07 -43.17 -28.82
CA THR A 286 1.02 -42.82 -29.78
C THR A 286 1.65 -42.41 -31.11
N ARG A 287 1.14 -42.97 -32.22
CA ARG A 287 1.53 -42.56 -33.58
C ARG A 287 1.25 -41.07 -33.80
N SER A 288 2.00 -40.43 -34.71
CA SER A 288 1.82 -39.00 -35.00
C SER A 288 0.39 -38.70 -35.48
N ILE A 289 -0.12 -37.53 -35.09
CA ILE A 289 -1.48 -37.08 -35.46
C ILE A 289 -1.66 -37.11 -36.98
N GLU A 290 -0.72 -36.54 -37.73
CA GLU A 290 -0.73 -36.53 -39.20
C GLU A 290 -0.73 -37.95 -39.79
N GLY A 291 0.03 -38.87 -39.20
CA GLY A 291 0.08 -40.27 -39.65
C GLY A 291 -1.22 -41.03 -39.39
N LEU A 292 -1.87 -40.77 -38.25
CA LEU A 292 -3.17 -41.36 -37.90
C LEU A 292 -4.31 -40.79 -38.76
N GLU A 293 -4.30 -39.48 -39.03
CA GLU A 293 -5.26 -38.83 -39.93
C GLU A 293 -5.13 -39.36 -41.37
N ALA A 294 -3.91 -39.48 -41.88
CA ALA A 294 -3.67 -40.05 -43.21
C ALA A 294 -4.12 -41.52 -43.31
N TYR A 295 -3.88 -42.32 -42.26
CA TYR A 295 -4.35 -43.71 -42.19
C TYR A 295 -5.88 -43.79 -42.17
N LEU A 296 -6.54 -43.00 -41.33
CA LEU A 296 -8.01 -42.97 -41.23
C LEU A 296 -8.65 -42.53 -42.53
N ALA A 297 -8.13 -41.47 -43.17
CA ALA A 297 -8.61 -41.00 -44.47
C ALA A 297 -8.47 -42.08 -45.56
N GLY A 298 -7.35 -42.83 -45.55
CA GLY A 298 -7.16 -43.96 -46.46
C GLY A 298 -8.14 -45.11 -46.21
N VAL A 299 -8.48 -45.40 -44.95
CA VAL A 299 -9.45 -46.46 -44.58
C VAL A 299 -10.89 -46.05 -44.91
N GLU A 300 -11.23 -44.76 -44.73
CA GLU A 300 -12.52 -44.17 -45.10
C GLU A 300 -12.73 -44.19 -46.61
N ALA A 301 -11.72 -43.83 -47.40
CA ALA A 301 -11.77 -43.87 -48.86
C ALA A 301 -12.03 -45.28 -49.42
N VAL A 302 -11.59 -46.32 -48.70
CA VAL A 302 -11.79 -47.74 -49.04
C VAL A 302 -13.06 -48.32 -48.40
N GLY A 303 -13.77 -47.55 -47.57
CA GLY A 303 -15.05 -47.95 -46.96
C GLY A 303 -14.93 -49.02 -45.85
N ARG A 304 -13.75 -49.19 -45.23
CA ARG A 304 -13.48 -50.23 -44.22
C ARG A 304 -13.65 -49.75 -42.77
N THR A 305 -14.60 -48.85 -42.54
CA THR A 305 -14.80 -48.16 -41.25
C THR A 305 -15.35 -49.05 -40.13
N HIS A 306 -15.88 -50.24 -40.45
CA HIS A 306 -16.41 -51.17 -39.45
C HIS A 306 -15.34 -52.06 -38.79
N GLN A 307 -14.10 -52.04 -39.29
CA GLN A 307 -13.04 -52.93 -38.81
C GLN A 307 -12.45 -52.41 -37.50
N LYS A 308 -12.10 -53.33 -36.59
CA LYS A 308 -11.46 -53.00 -35.30
C LYS A 308 -10.24 -52.05 -35.44
N PRO A 309 -9.31 -52.25 -36.41
CA PRO A 309 -8.15 -51.36 -36.57
C PRO A 309 -8.50 -49.90 -36.88
N TYR A 310 -9.67 -49.64 -37.46
CA TYR A 310 -10.15 -48.28 -37.70
C TYR A 310 -10.57 -47.61 -36.38
N ARG A 311 -11.34 -48.31 -35.55
CA ARG A 311 -11.74 -47.83 -34.22
C ARG A 311 -10.55 -47.60 -33.30
N ASP A 312 -9.59 -48.51 -33.32
CA ASP A 312 -8.36 -48.39 -32.51
C ASP A 312 -7.56 -47.14 -32.96
N ALA A 313 -7.41 -46.91 -34.27
CA ALA A 313 -6.75 -45.71 -34.80
C ALA A 313 -7.49 -44.40 -34.47
N GLN A 314 -8.83 -44.41 -34.42
CA GLN A 314 -9.59 -43.23 -33.97
C GLN A 314 -9.37 -42.93 -32.48
N ASN A 315 -9.31 -43.97 -31.63
CA ASN A 315 -9.02 -43.81 -30.21
C ASN A 315 -7.58 -43.30 -29.99
N GLU A 316 -6.61 -43.87 -30.71
CA GLU A 316 -5.22 -43.39 -30.70
C GLU A 316 -5.11 -41.93 -31.17
N LEU A 317 -5.87 -41.52 -32.20
CA LEU A 317 -5.89 -40.14 -32.67
C LEU A 317 -6.43 -39.18 -31.59
N GLY A 318 -7.49 -39.58 -30.90
CA GLY A 318 -8.05 -38.81 -29.78
C GLY A 318 -7.04 -38.63 -28.64
N LEU A 319 -6.31 -39.69 -28.29
CA LEU A 319 -5.24 -39.63 -27.30
C LEU A 319 -4.07 -38.75 -27.76
N ALA A 320 -3.63 -38.89 -29.01
CA ALA A 320 -2.54 -38.09 -29.58
C ALA A 320 -2.88 -36.59 -29.62
N ARG A 321 -4.11 -36.22 -29.99
CA ARG A 321 -4.57 -34.81 -29.96
C ARG A 321 -4.65 -34.27 -28.53
N ARG A 322 -5.16 -35.07 -27.58
CA ARG A 322 -5.21 -34.67 -26.17
C ARG A 322 -3.81 -34.47 -25.58
N ARG A 323 -2.86 -35.34 -25.96
CA ARG A 323 -1.45 -35.22 -25.60
C ARG A 323 -0.85 -33.91 -26.10
N ALA A 324 -0.98 -33.63 -27.40
CA ALA A 324 -0.48 -32.40 -28.01
C ALA A 324 -1.09 -31.13 -27.36
N MET A 325 -2.40 -31.15 -27.07
CA MET A 325 -3.06 -30.04 -26.37
C MET A 325 -2.48 -29.81 -24.96
N LEU A 326 -2.24 -30.88 -24.19
CA LEU A 326 -1.67 -30.76 -22.84
C LEU A 326 -0.21 -30.28 -22.88
N GLU A 327 0.58 -30.77 -23.84
CA GLU A 327 1.97 -30.33 -24.05
C GLU A 327 2.02 -28.83 -24.40
N ASP A 328 1.10 -28.35 -25.25
CA ASP A 328 0.97 -26.94 -25.60
C ASP A 328 0.55 -26.07 -24.40
N LYS A 329 -0.46 -26.51 -23.62
CA LYS A 329 -0.87 -25.82 -22.39
C LYS A 329 0.27 -25.70 -21.37
N ILE A 330 1.02 -26.78 -21.16
CA ILE A 330 2.19 -26.79 -20.26
C ILE A 330 3.27 -25.84 -20.79
N ALA A 331 3.54 -25.85 -22.10
CA ALA A 331 4.54 -24.98 -22.71
C ALA A 331 4.16 -23.50 -22.58
N GLY A 332 2.88 -23.17 -22.85
CA GLY A 332 2.33 -21.82 -22.69
C GLY A 332 2.43 -21.32 -21.25
N ALA A 333 1.90 -22.07 -20.28
CA ALA A 333 1.95 -21.66 -18.88
C ALA A 333 3.38 -21.53 -18.32
N ARG A 334 4.32 -22.37 -18.79
CA ARG A 334 5.74 -22.22 -18.45
C ARG A 334 6.37 -20.97 -19.08
N ALA A 335 5.95 -20.59 -20.29
CA ALA A 335 6.39 -19.35 -20.91
C ALA A 335 5.86 -18.13 -20.13
N ASP A 336 4.59 -18.17 -19.72
CA ASP A 336 3.97 -17.13 -18.90
C ASP A 336 4.69 -16.96 -17.56
N LEU A 337 5.03 -18.07 -16.88
CA LEU A 337 5.79 -18.05 -15.63
C LEU A 337 7.19 -17.45 -15.81
N ARG A 338 7.87 -17.74 -16.93
CA ARG A 338 9.18 -17.13 -17.23
C ARG A 338 9.05 -15.64 -17.48
N GLN A 339 8.05 -15.22 -18.26
CA GLN A 339 7.80 -13.82 -18.52
C GLN A 339 7.43 -13.06 -17.25
N ALA A 340 6.63 -13.67 -16.36
CA ALA A 340 6.32 -13.12 -15.05
C ALA A 340 7.58 -12.98 -14.19
N ALA A 341 8.44 -14.00 -14.14
CA ALA A 341 9.70 -13.95 -13.39
C ALA A 341 10.66 -12.87 -13.92
N GLU A 342 10.74 -12.69 -15.24
CA GLU A 342 11.52 -11.62 -15.88
C GLU A 342 10.95 -10.22 -15.54
N ALA A 343 9.61 -10.09 -15.49
CA ALA A 343 8.95 -8.85 -15.11
C ALA A 343 9.11 -8.52 -13.61
N SER A 344 9.16 -9.53 -12.74
CA SER A 344 9.31 -9.38 -11.28
C SER A 344 10.74 -9.11 -10.81
N GLY A 345 11.74 -9.23 -11.68
CA GLY A 345 13.16 -9.32 -11.32
C GLY A 345 13.84 -8.08 -10.70
N LEU A 346 13.14 -7.03 -10.27
CA LEU A 346 13.79 -5.75 -9.91
C LEU A 346 13.18 -4.95 -8.74
N THR A 347 12.62 -5.57 -7.71
CA THR A 347 12.32 -4.84 -6.46
C THR A 347 12.61 -5.69 -5.24
N LEU A 348 13.89 -5.80 -4.85
CA LEU A 348 14.16 -6.09 -3.44
C LEU A 348 13.58 -4.95 -2.61
N PRO A 349 12.88 -5.23 -1.49
CA PRO A 349 12.47 -4.18 -0.57
C PRO A 349 13.75 -3.51 -0.08
N ALA A 350 13.98 -2.29 -0.52
CA ALA A 350 15.08 -1.48 -0.01
C ALA A 350 14.90 -1.43 1.51
N GLN A 351 15.90 -1.89 2.26
CA GLN A 351 15.92 -1.75 3.72
C GLN A 351 15.83 -0.25 4.04
N SER A 352 14.61 0.22 4.26
CA SER A 352 14.32 1.65 4.34
C SER A 352 14.34 2.07 5.81
N LEU A 353 15.02 3.18 6.07
CA LEU A 353 14.83 3.97 7.27
C LEU A 353 13.34 4.09 7.61
N PRO A 354 12.97 4.16 8.90
CA PRO A 354 11.57 4.32 9.29
C PRO A 354 10.89 5.47 8.53
N ALA A 355 9.68 5.25 8.02
CA ALA A 355 8.95 6.23 7.21
C ALA A 355 8.86 7.62 7.88
N TRP A 356 8.72 7.65 9.21
CA TRP A 356 8.68 8.89 9.99
C TRP A 356 10.00 9.67 9.92
N PHE A 357 11.16 8.99 9.83
CA PHE A 357 12.47 9.63 9.77
C PHE A 357 12.66 10.32 8.42
N PHE A 358 12.29 9.65 7.33
CA PHE A 358 12.35 10.24 6.01
C PHE A 358 11.34 11.40 5.86
N ALA A 359 10.11 11.25 6.39
CA ALA A 359 9.14 12.33 6.45
C ALA A 359 9.65 13.54 7.23
N LEU A 360 10.31 13.32 8.38
CA LEU A 360 10.95 14.37 9.17
C LEU A 360 12.05 15.08 8.38
N MET A 361 12.93 14.33 7.70
CA MET A 361 14.00 14.89 6.89
C MET A 361 13.45 15.72 5.71
N LEU A 362 12.45 15.19 4.99
CA LEU A 362 11.76 15.92 3.93
C LEU A 362 11.14 17.21 4.47
N GLU A 363 10.46 17.16 5.61
CA GLU A 363 9.84 18.34 6.21
C GLU A 363 10.88 19.38 6.64
N LEU A 364 12.01 18.97 7.22
CA LEU A 364 13.13 19.87 7.59
C LEU A 364 13.72 20.58 6.38
N PHE A 365 14.00 19.84 5.29
CA PHE A 365 14.53 20.43 4.06
C PHE A 365 13.50 21.31 3.35
N SER A 366 12.25 20.86 3.25
CA SER A 366 11.12 21.56 2.62
C SER A 366 10.72 22.83 3.36
N SER A 367 10.73 22.82 4.70
CA SER A 367 10.23 23.94 5.49
C SER A 367 11.33 24.88 5.96
N GLN A 368 12.43 24.37 6.54
CA GLN A 368 13.46 25.23 7.14
C GLN A 368 14.50 25.68 6.11
N GLY A 369 15.04 24.75 5.31
CA GLY A 369 16.08 25.07 4.32
C GLY A 369 15.60 26.08 3.27
N THR A 370 14.41 25.84 2.74
CA THR A 370 13.74 26.69 1.75
C THR A 370 13.37 28.07 2.31
N SER A 371 12.93 28.11 3.56
CA SER A 371 12.54 29.33 4.25
C SER A 371 13.74 30.25 4.52
N ILE A 372 14.86 29.69 5.00
CA ILE A 372 16.11 30.43 5.21
C ILE A 372 16.62 30.96 3.87
N ALA A 373 16.58 30.15 2.80
CA ALA A 373 16.99 30.57 1.47
C ALA A 373 16.13 31.73 0.94
N PHE A 374 14.80 31.65 1.12
CA PHE A 374 13.87 32.68 0.72
C PHE A 374 14.06 34.00 1.48
N VAL A 375 14.17 33.93 2.81
CA VAL A 375 14.44 35.11 3.65
C VAL A 375 15.81 35.71 3.34
N SER A 376 16.82 34.89 3.07
CA SER A 376 18.15 35.36 2.66
C SER A 376 18.09 36.16 1.35
N LEU A 377 17.35 35.68 0.34
CA LEU A 377 17.14 36.41 -0.91
C LEU A 377 16.38 37.73 -0.66
N LEU A 378 15.34 37.72 0.17
CA LEU A 378 14.60 38.94 0.52
C LEU A 378 15.48 39.96 1.24
N LEU A 379 16.37 39.55 2.14
CA LEU A 379 17.29 40.46 2.82
C LEU A 379 18.38 40.98 1.88
N LEU A 380 18.91 40.15 0.98
CA LEU A 380 19.93 40.52 0.00
C LEU A 380 19.43 41.57 -1.01
N PHE A 381 18.17 41.44 -1.45
CA PHE A 381 17.60 42.32 -2.48
C PHE A 381 16.66 43.40 -1.91
N GLY A 382 16.14 43.26 -0.68
CA GLY A 382 15.19 44.18 -0.05
C GLY A 382 15.81 45.33 0.74
N ALA A 383 17.12 45.30 1.03
CA ALA A 383 17.81 46.33 1.83
C ALA A 383 18.03 47.70 1.14
N ARG A 384 17.21 48.09 0.16
CA ARG A 384 17.40 49.33 -0.63
C ARG A 384 16.34 50.42 -0.46
N SER A 385 15.35 50.30 0.43
CA SER A 385 14.23 51.25 0.47
C SER A 385 14.16 52.20 1.68
N THR A 386 15.20 52.31 2.51
CA THR A 386 15.24 53.30 3.61
C THR A 386 16.51 54.14 3.61
N ALA A 387 16.82 54.77 2.48
CA ALA A 387 17.59 56.00 2.46
C ALA A 387 16.60 57.17 2.29
N GLY A 388 15.86 57.47 3.36
CA GLY A 388 15.11 58.72 3.43
C GLY A 388 16.10 59.89 3.45
N PRO A 389 15.85 60.99 2.72
CA PRO A 389 16.72 62.16 2.75
C PRO A 389 16.73 62.73 4.16
N GLY A 390 17.91 62.70 4.79
CA GLY A 390 18.13 63.33 6.09
C GLY A 390 17.97 64.85 6.00
N PRO A 391 17.49 65.50 7.06
CA PRO A 391 17.29 66.95 7.07
C PRO A 391 18.63 67.64 7.34
N ALA A 392 19.15 68.39 6.38
CA ALA A 392 20.16 69.42 6.64
C ALA A 392 20.30 70.36 5.43
N GLU A 393 19.91 71.62 5.64
CA GLU A 393 20.44 72.89 5.08
C GLU A 393 19.29 73.90 5.02
N ARG A 394 19.32 75.11 5.60
CA ARG A 394 20.33 75.90 6.32
C ARG A 394 19.58 76.91 7.20
N ALA A 395 20.09 77.15 8.40
CA ALA A 395 19.95 78.45 9.06
C ALA A 395 21.13 79.34 8.63
N GLU A 396 20.92 80.66 8.69
CA GLU A 396 21.85 81.78 8.56
C GLU A 396 22.06 82.40 7.16
N ALA A 397 21.24 83.41 6.86
CA ALA A 397 21.67 84.82 6.77
C ALA A 397 20.46 85.75 7.03
#